data_AF-A0A952DA78-F1
#
_entry.id   AF-A0A952DA78-F1
#
_cell.length_a   1.000
_cell.length_b   1.000
_cell.length_c   1.000
_cell.angle_alpha   90.00
_cell.angle_beta   90.00
_cell.angle_gamma   90.00
#
_symmetry.space_group_name_H-M   'P 1'
#
loop_
_entity.id
_entity.type
_entity.pdbx_description
1 polymer ?
#
loop_
_entity_poly.entity_id
_entity_poly.type
_entity_poly.pdbx_seq_one_letter_code
_entity_poly.pdbx_strand_id
1 'polypeptide(L)'
;MKKFLVVIFLTWASMANAQKFAYVDTDYILANLPEYSSAQKQINDISIKWQKEIEDKLAEVDKMYKDYQVEKILMTEEMRIKKEEDIINKEKEAKELQKKRFGQNGDLFKKQQELIKPIQDKVYNAVVE
;
A
#
# COMPACT_ATOMS: atom_id res chain seq x y z
N MET A 1 -21.17 64.97 2.41
CA MET A 1 -21.49 63.51 2.33
C MET A 1 -20.27 62.59 2.22
N LYS A 2 -19.03 63.03 2.54
CA LYS A 2 -17.83 62.17 2.48
C LYS A 2 -17.36 61.61 3.83
N LYS A 3 -17.84 62.15 4.95
CA LYS A 3 -17.41 61.77 6.31
C LYS A 3 -18.22 60.59 6.91
N PHE A 4 -19.41 60.29 6.38
CA PHE A 4 -20.26 59.20 6.87
C PHE A 4 -19.84 57.81 6.34
N LEU A 5 -19.23 57.75 5.16
CA LEU A 5 -18.73 56.50 4.57
C LEU A 5 -17.47 55.96 5.27
N VAL A 6 -16.69 56.84 5.91
CA VAL A 6 -15.47 56.45 6.64
C VAL A 6 -15.79 55.74 7.95
N VAL A 7 -16.92 56.06 8.59
CA VAL A 7 -17.32 55.46 9.88
C VAL A 7 -17.88 54.04 9.71
N ILE A 8 -18.55 53.76 8.59
CA ILE A 8 -19.07 52.40 8.28
C ILE A 8 -17.93 51.43 7.92
N PHE A 9 -16.83 51.93 7.37
CA PHE A 9 -15.67 51.08 7.06
C PHE A 9 -14.87 50.70 8.31
N LEU A 10 -14.91 51.52 9.37
CA LEU A 10 -14.15 51.27 10.60
C LEU A 10 -14.79 50.19 11.50
N THR A 11 -16.10 49.94 11.41
CA THR A 11 -16.79 48.96 12.25
C THR A 11 -16.72 47.53 11.72
N TRP A 12 -16.29 47.33 10.47
CA TRP A 12 -16.07 45.99 9.90
C TRP A 12 -14.69 45.39 10.20
N ALA A 13 -13.74 46.19 10.70
CA ALA A 13 -12.41 45.70 11.05
C ALA A 13 -12.38 44.85 12.33
N SER A 14 -13.45 44.86 13.14
CA SER A 14 -13.51 44.20 14.44
C SER A 14 -13.99 42.74 14.40
N MET A 15 -14.33 42.21 13.21
CA MET A 15 -14.79 40.83 13.02
C MET A 15 -13.73 39.94 12.38
N ALA A 16 -12.45 40.17 12.67
CA ALA A 16 -11.42 39.20 12.35
C ALA A 16 -11.34 38.17 13.49
N ASN A 17 -12.18 37.12 13.42
CA ASN A 17 -11.93 35.91 14.20
C ASN A 17 -10.59 35.34 13.72
N ALA A 18 -9.54 35.48 14.54
CA ALA A 18 -8.29 34.78 14.32
C ALA A 18 -8.57 33.28 14.44
N GLN A 19 -8.78 32.61 13.29
CA GLN A 19 -8.75 31.16 13.21
C GLN A 19 -7.36 30.74 13.71
N LYS A 20 -7.31 30.13 14.89
CA LYS A 20 -6.08 29.55 15.43
C LYS A 20 -5.68 28.40 14.51
N PHE A 21 -4.78 28.66 13.57
CA PHE A 21 -4.14 27.60 12.80
C PHE A 21 -3.07 26.97 13.69
N ALA A 22 -3.34 25.76 14.19
CA ALA A 22 -2.32 24.89 14.73
C ALA A 22 -1.90 23.92 13.62
N TYR A 23 -0.63 23.94 13.23
CA TYR A 23 -0.07 22.88 12.41
C TYR A 23 0.19 21.70 13.32
N VAL A 24 -0.55 20.61 13.11
CA VAL A 24 -0.28 19.35 13.78
C VAL A 24 0.52 18.48 12.82
N ASP A 25 1.73 18.12 13.23
CA ASP A 25 2.54 17.14 12.53
C ASP A 25 1.97 15.74 12.83
N THR A 26 1.01 15.34 12.01
CA THR A 26 0.33 14.05 12.14
C THR A 26 1.32 12.88 12.01
N ASP A 27 2.40 13.03 11.24
CA ASP A 27 3.43 12.00 11.09
C ASP A 27 4.20 11.81 12.40
N TYR A 28 4.53 12.90 13.11
CA TYR A 28 5.14 12.85 14.44
C TYR A 28 4.21 12.22 15.49
N ILE A 29 2.91 12.53 15.48
CA ILE A 29 1.96 11.94 16.42
C ILE A 29 1.78 10.44 16.15
N LEU A 30 1.60 10.06 14.87
CA LEU A 30 1.45 8.66 14.47
C LEU A 30 2.70 7.83 14.80
N ALA A 31 3.90 8.36 14.58
CA ALA A 31 5.15 7.68 14.92
C ALA A 31 5.31 7.40 16.43
N ASN A 32 4.70 8.22 17.29
CA ASN A 32 4.73 8.05 18.75
C ASN A 32 3.58 7.18 19.30
N LEU A 33 2.63 6.75 18.46
CA LEU A 33 1.54 5.88 18.87
C LEU A 33 1.95 4.39 18.79
N PRO A 34 1.92 3.64 19.91
CA PRO A 34 2.22 2.21 19.91
C PRO A 34 1.33 1.40 18.94
N GLU A 35 0.08 1.83 18.77
CA GLU A 35 -0.89 1.22 17.84
C GLU A 35 -0.43 1.32 16.38
N TYR A 36 0.12 2.47 15.98
CA TYR A 36 0.62 2.70 14.62
C TYR A 36 1.87 1.87 14.34
N SER A 37 2.82 1.85 15.28
CA SER A 37 4.03 1.02 15.18
C SER A 37 3.69 -0.47 15.06
N SER A 38 2.71 -0.96 15.85
CA SER A 38 2.23 -2.34 15.79
C SER A 38 1.59 -2.66 14.44
N ALA A 39 0.70 -1.78 13.94
CA ALA A 39 0.09 -1.92 12.63
C ALA A 39 1.15 -1.96 11.51
N GLN A 40 2.14 -1.07 11.56
CA GLN A 40 3.23 -1.05 10.59
C GLN A 40 4.06 -2.32 10.62
N LYS A 41 4.35 -2.86 11.82
CA LYS A 41 5.05 -4.14 11.96
C LYS A 41 4.25 -5.29 11.33
N GLN A 42 2.95 -5.36 11.59
CA GLN A 42 2.08 -6.38 10.98
C GLN A 42 2.06 -6.28 9.45
N ILE A 43 1.98 -5.07 8.89
CA ILE A 43 2.04 -4.83 7.44
C ILE A 43 3.37 -5.32 6.86
N ASN A 44 4.49 -5.02 7.54
CA ASN A 44 5.81 -5.46 7.13
C ASN A 44 5.95 -6.99 7.16
N ASP A 45 5.50 -7.63 8.24
CA ASP A 45 5.57 -9.09 8.39
C ASP A 45 4.74 -9.80 7.30
N ILE A 46 3.54 -9.29 7.00
CA ILE A 46 2.70 -9.79 5.90
C ILE A 46 3.38 -9.61 4.55
N SER A 47 3.98 -8.43 4.31
CA SER A 47 4.70 -8.12 3.07
C SER A 47 5.86 -9.09 2.84
N ILE A 48 6.70 -9.31 3.86
CA ILE A 48 7.83 -10.27 3.81
C ILE A 48 7.33 -11.69 3.50
N LYS A 49 6.24 -12.11 4.17
CA LYS A 49 5.66 -13.45 3.95
C LYS A 49 5.20 -13.63 2.50
N TRP A 50 4.47 -12.66 1.95
CA TRP A 50 3.99 -12.75 0.56
C TRP A 50 5.11 -12.61 -0.45
N GLN A 51 6.12 -11.79 -0.18
CA GLN A 51 7.31 -11.70 -1.00
C GLN A 51 8.01 -13.06 -1.11
N LYS A 52 8.22 -13.72 0.05
CA LYS A 52 8.79 -15.08 0.08
C LYS A 52 7.94 -16.10 -0.66
N GLU A 53 6.61 -16.06 -0.50
CA GLU A 53 5.69 -16.96 -1.23
C GLU A 53 5.82 -16.83 -2.75
N ILE A 54 6.02 -15.61 -3.26
CA ILE A 54 6.22 -15.36 -4.70
C ILE A 54 7.61 -15.82 -5.13
N GLU A 55 8.64 -15.53 -4.34
CA GLU A 55 10.02 -15.98 -4.62
C GLU A 55 10.11 -17.52 -4.68
N ASP A 56 9.48 -18.22 -3.74
CA ASP A 56 9.45 -19.68 -3.73
C ASP A 56 8.77 -20.24 -5.00
N LYS A 57 7.69 -19.61 -5.48
CA LYS A 57 7.01 -19.99 -6.73
C LYS A 57 7.86 -19.72 -7.97
N LEU A 58 8.56 -18.58 -8.02
CA LEU A 58 9.46 -18.27 -9.13
C LEU A 58 10.68 -19.20 -9.15
N ALA A 59 11.23 -19.55 -7.99
CA ALA A 59 12.30 -20.52 -7.87
C ALA A 59 11.87 -21.92 -8.35
N GLU A 60 10.62 -22.31 -8.11
CA GLU A 60 10.05 -23.55 -8.67
C GLU A 60 9.99 -23.50 -10.20
N VAL A 61 9.53 -22.39 -10.78
CA VAL A 61 9.49 -22.18 -12.24
C VAL A 61 10.89 -22.26 -12.84
N ASP A 62 11.88 -21.58 -12.24
CA ASP A 62 13.28 -21.62 -12.67
C ASP A 62 13.85 -23.03 -12.62
N LYS A 63 13.53 -23.80 -11.58
CA LYS A 63 13.93 -25.20 -11.48
C LYS A 63 13.30 -26.04 -12.59
N MET A 64 11.99 -25.92 -12.80
CA MET A 64 11.29 -26.65 -13.87
C MET A 64 11.85 -26.32 -15.25
N TYR A 65 12.21 -25.06 -15.49
CA TYR A 65 12.85 -24.66 -16.73
C TYR A 65 14.23 -25.29 -16.90
N LYS A 66 15.07 -25.30 -15.86
CA LYS A 66 16.39 -25.95 -15.88
C LYS A 66 16.27 -27.45 -16.14
N ASP A 67 15.36 -28.12 -15.44
CA ASP A 67 15.09 -29.56 -15.62
C ASP A 67 14.63 -29.83 -17.06
N TYR A 68 13.73 -29.01 -17.61
CA TYR A 68 13.31 -29.10 -19.00
C TYR A 68 14.49 -28.96 -19.97
N GLN A 69 15.40 -28.01 -19.77
CA GLN A 69 16.56 -27.83 -20.66
C GLN A 69 17.48 -29.06 -20.72
N VAL A 70 17.61 -29.79 -19.60
CA VAL A 70 18.42 -31.01 -19.52
C VAL A 70 17.71 -32.18 -20.19
N GLU A 71 16.40 -32.32 -19.97
CA GLU A 71 15.64 -33.48 -20.42
C GLU A 71 15.10 -33.36 -21.86
N LYS A 72 14.98 -32.15 -22.42
CA LYS A 72 14.31 -31.89 -23.71
C LYS A 72 14.80 -32.71 -24.90
N ILE A 73 16.07 -33.14 -24.89
CA ILE A 73 16.70 -33.94 -25.95
C ILE A 73 16.13 -35.36 -25.97
N LEU A 74 15.71 -35.86 -24.81
CA LEU A 74 15.13 -37.18 -24.62
C LEU A 74 13.61 -37.19 -24.80
N MET A 75 13.00 -36.01 -24.96
CA MET A 75 11.55 -35.84 -25.03
C MET A 75 11.02 -35.87 -26.47
N THR A 76 9.80 -36.39 -26.64
CA THR A 76 9.01 -36.21 -27.86
C THR A 76 8.48 -34.78 -27.93
N GLU A 77 8.05 -34.36 -29.12
CA GLU A 77 7.48 -33.02 -29.33
C GLU A 77 6.27 -32.74 -28.43
N GLU A 78 5.36 -33.71 -28.29
CA GLU A 78 4.18 -33.58 -27.44
C GLU A 78 4.55 -33.38 -25.96
N MET A 79 5.55 -34.12 -25.46
CA MET A 79 6.02 -33.96 -24.08
C MET A 79 6.68 -32.61 -23.86
N ARG A 80 7.41 -32.09 -24.86
CA ARG A 80 8.01 -30.75 -24.81
C ARG A 80 6.94 -29.66 -24.69
N ILE A 81 5.95 -29.68 -25.58
CA ILE A 81 4.85 -28.70 -25.59
C ILE A 81 4.14 -28.70 -24.23
N LYS A 82 3.79 -29.88 -23.71
CA LYS A 82 3.12 -29.99 -22.41
C LYS A 82 3.97 -29.43 -21.27
N LYS A 83 5.28 -29.72 -21.25
CA LYS A 83 6.19 -29.19 -20.23
C LYS A 83 6.34 -27.67 -20.31
N GLU A 84 6.42 -27.12 -21.53
CA GLU A 84 6.48 -25.68 -21.74
C GLU A 84 5.20 -24.99 -21.27
N GLU A 85 4.04 -25.54 -21.60
CA GLU A 85 2.74 -25.03 -21.12
C GLU A 85 2.66 -25.06 -19.59
N ASP A 86 3.09 -26.15 -18.94
CA ASP A 86 3.11 -26.25 -17.48
C ASP A 86 4.01 -25.18 -16.84
N ILE A 87 5.20 -24.93 -17.41
CA ILE A 87 6.13 -23.89 -16.95
C ILE A 87 5.51 -22.50 -17.11
N ILE A 88 4.94 -22.21 -18.28
CA ILE A 88 4.29 -20.92 -18.59
C ILE A 88 3.10 -20.68 -17.66
N ASN A 89 2.30 -21.71 -17.40
CA ASN A 89 1.15 -21.61 -16.49
C ASN A 89 1.60 -21.29 -15.06
N LYS A 90 2.62 -21.97 -14.54
CA LYS A 90 3.16 -21.66 -13.19
C LYS A 90 3.79 -20.27 -13.11
N GLU A 91 4.49 -19.82 -14.15
CA GLU A 91 5.03 -18.46 -14.21
C GLU A 91 3.89 -17.42 -14.17
N LYS A 92 2.82 -17.67 -14.91
CA LYS A 92 1.64 -16.82 -14.92
C LYS A 92 0.96 -16.78 -13.55
N GLU A 93 0.80 -17.91 -12.89
CA GLU A 93 0.24 -17.98 -11.53
C GLU A 93 1.07 -17.16 -10.53
N ALA A 94 2.41 -17.23 -10.61
CA ALA A 94 3.29 -16.43 -9.75
C ALA A 94 3.12 -14.92 -9.99
N LYS A 95 3.05 -14.50 -11.26
CA LYS A 95 2.83 -13.09 -11.64
C LYS A 95 1.44 -12.58 -11.24
N GLU A 96 0.41 -13.40 -11.41
CA GLU A 96 -0.95 -13.07 -10.98
C GLU A 96 -1.03 -12.94 -9.46
N LEU A 97 -0.38 -13.83 -8.72
CA LEU A 97 -0.26 -13.72 -7.27
C LEU A 97 0.44 -12.43 -6.87
N GLN A 98 1.57 -12.10 -7.48
CA GLN A 98 2.28 -10.85 -7.22
C GLN A 98 1.39 -9.62 -7.46
N LYS A 99 0.67 -9.58 -8.58
CA LYS A 99 -0.28 -8.50 -8.89
C LYS A 99 -1.42 -8.45 -7.88
N LYS A 100 -1.94 -9.60 -7.43
CA LYS A 100 -3.00 -9.68 -6.42
C LYS A 100 -2.53 -9.14 -5.06
N ARG A 101 -1.30 -9.46 -4.64
CA ARG A 101 -0.74 -8.99 -3.36
C ARG A 101 -0.32 -7.53 -3.40
N PHE A 102 0.43 -7.13 -4.41
CA PHE A 102 1.17 -5.85 -4.47
C PHE A 102 0.70 -4.87 -5.56
N GLY A 103 -0.38 -5.18 -6.29
CA GLY A 103 -0.94 -4.27 -7.30
C GLY A 103 -1.54 -2.99 -6.71
N GLN A 104 -1.92 -2.03 -7.57
CA GLN A 104 -2.46 -0.71 -7.18
C GLN A 104 -3.72 -0.73 -6.28
N ASN A 105 -4.39 -1.87 -6.13
CA ASN A 105 -5.45 -2.11 -5.14
C ASN A 105 -5.35 -3.54 -4.57
N GLY A 106 -4.12 -4.03 -4.43
CA GLY A 106 -3.83 -5.38 -3.98
C GLY A 106 -4.15 -5.60 -2.50
N ASP A 107 -3.96 -6.83 -2.06
CA ASP A 107 -4.23 -7.24 -0.68
C ASP A 107 -3.42 -6.43 0.33
N LEU A 108 -2.18 -6.02 0.00
CA LEU A 108 -1.34 -5.22 0.88
C LEU A 108 -1.92 -3.83 1.12
N PHE A 109 -2.37 -3.18 0.04
CA PHE A 109 -3.00 -1.86 0.13
C PHE A 109 -4.29 -1.91 0.96
N LYS A 110 -5.12 -2.94 0.77
CA LYS A 110 -6.31 -3.15 1.59
C LYS A 110 -5.97 -3.34 3.06
N LYS A 111 -4.92 -4.10 3.37
CA LYS A 111 -4.46 -4.29 4.75
C LYS A 111 -3.90 -3.01 5.39
N GLN A 112 -3.18 -2.20 4.61
CA GLN A 112 -2.76 -0.87 5.06
C GLN A 112 -3.97 0.01 5.41
N GLN A 113 -4.99 0.06 4.55
CA GLN A 113 -6.22 0.80 4.84
C GLN A 113 -6.94 0.28 6.08
N GLU A 114 -7.07 -1.04 6.23
CA GLU A 114 -7.75 -1.67 7.36
C GLU A 114 -7.09 -1.36 8.70
N LEU A 115 -5.75 -1.34 8.75
CA LEU A 115 -5.00 -1.17 9.99
C LEU A 115 -4.68 0.29 10.31
N ILE A 116 -4.39 1.12 9.30
CA ILE A 116 -3.91 2.49 9.51
C ILE A 116 -5.07 3.50 9.56
N LYS A 117 -6.09 3.33 8.73
CA LYS A 117 -7.23 4.26 8.68
C LYS A 117 -7.91 4.48 10.05
N PRO A 118 -8.23 3.45 10.85
CA PRO A 118 -8.86 3.69 12.15
C PRO A 118 -7.95 4.47 13.12
N ILE A 119 -6.62 4.33 12.99
CA ILE A 119 -5.66 5.08 13.82
C ILE A 119 -5.63 6.54 13.37
N GLN A 120 -5.64 6.79 12.06
CA GLN A 120 -5.72 8.14 11.50
C GLN A 120 -7.03 8.83 11.91
N ASP A 121 -8.16 8.13 11.85
CA ASP A 121 -9.47 8.66 12.25
C ASP A 121 -9.50 9.05 13.74
N LYS A 122 -8.89 8.22 14.62
CA LYS A 122 -8.74 8.56 16.05
C LYS A 122 -7.92 9.84 16.27
N VAL A 123 -6.79 9.98 15.59
CA VAL A 123 -5.91 11.17 15.72
C VAL A 123 -6.62 12.41 15.19
N TYR A 124 -7.30 12.30 14.05
CA TYR A 124 -8.08 13.40 13.48
C TYR A 124 -9.15 13.91 14.44
N ASN A 125 -9.96 13.00 15.01
CA ASN A 125 -10.98 13.37 15.99
C ASN A 125 -10.38 14.06 17.24
N ALA A 126 -9.24 13.59 17.72
CA ALA A 126 -8.57 14.15 18.90
C ALA A 126 -7.92 15.54 18.67
N VAL A 127 -7.67 15.92 17.42
CA VAL A 127 -7.09 17.23 17.05
C VAL A 127 -8.17 18.25 16.73
N VAL A 128 -9.34 17.79 16.28
CA VAL A 128 -10.46 18.64 15.86
C VAL A 128 -11.37 19.04 17.04
N GLU A 129 -11.40 18.26 18.13
CA GLU A 129 -11.93 18.70 19.44
C GLU A 129 -11.01 19.75 20.12
#